data_AF-A0A0B1Y3J4-F1
#
_entry.id   AF-A0A0B1Y3J4-F1
#
_cell.length_a   1.000
_cell.length_b   1.000
_cell.length_c   1.000
_cell.angle_alpha   90.00
_cell.angle_beta   90.00
_cell.angle_gamma   90.00
#
_symmetry.space_group_name_H-M   'P 1'
#
loop_
_entity.id
_entity.type
_entity.pdbx_description
1 polymer ?
#
loop_
_entity_poly.entity_id
_entity_poly.type
_entity_poly.pdbx_seq_one_letter_code
_entity_poly.pdbx_strand_id
1 'polypeptide(L)'
;MLLTFIDGDIDRPMVAMQLHNTQDALPWPAADAPLGQALSGWHSQGLGGDGYNQWVVDDHPGQLRTRLASSTANSQLNLGYVTSHGATGGDRGSWRGTGAELRTDAWAVVRAGAGLLLSTTARAQATGTLLDAHEARGQLTAAQKTAQRLSDAASSQQALPLAANEAFDPIDKALDPSQYG
;
A
#
# COMPACT_ATOMS: atom_id res chain seq x y z
N MET A 1 11.39 -11.92 -31.09
CA MET A 1 12.02 -12.96 -30.24
C MET A 1 13.45 -13.17 -30.68
N LEU A 2 14.38 -13.39 -29.75
CA LEU A 2 15.75 -13.81 -30.02
C LEU A 2 15.95 -15.27 -29.61
N LEU A 3 16.47 -16.06 -30.54
CA LEU A 3 16.81 -17.47 -30.34
C LEU A 3 18.31 -17.60 -30.03
N THR A 4 18.63 -18.51 -29.13
CA THR A 4 19.99 -19.01 -28.90
C THR A 4 19.96 -20.53 -28.98
N PHE A 5 21.14 -21.16 -28.92
CA PHE A 5 21.30 -22.60 -29.05
C PHE A 5 22.15 -23.11 -27.90
N ILE A 6 21.68 -24.17 -27.23
CA ILE A 6 22.44 -24.76 -26.11
C ILE A 6 23.72 -25.36 -26.69
N ASP A 7 24.87 -24.96 -26.15
CA ASP A 7 26.20 -25.36 -26.63
C ASP A 7 26.48 -25.02 -28.11
N GLY A 8 25.71 -24.10 -28.71
CA GLY A 8 25.79 -23.79 -30.14
C GLY A 8 25.18 -24.86 -31.06
N ASP A 9 24.49 -25.86 -30.51
CA ASP A 9 23.83 -26.92 -31.26
C ASP A 9 22.51 -26.43 -31.87
N ILE A 10 22.46 -26.34 -33.20
CA ILE A 10 21.29 -25.87 -33.94
C ILE A 10 20.03 -26.71 -33.69
N ASP A 11 20.20 -27.97 -33.29
CA ASP A 11 19.09 -28.89 -32.98
C ASP A 11 18.51 -28.67 -31.58
N ARG A 12 19.12 -27.78 -30.77
CA ARG A 12 18.70 -27.47 -29.39
C ARG A 12 18.42 -25.97 -29.22
N PRO A 13 17.42 -25.41 -29.94
CA PRO A 13 17.07 -24.01 -29.83
C PRO A 13 16.44 -23.70 -28.46
N MET A 14 16.73 -22.50 -27.97
CA MET A 14 16.12 -21.92 -26.78
C MET A 14 15.74 -20.47 -27.05
N VAL A 15 14.59 -20.04 -26.53
CA VAL A 15 14.20 -18.63 -26.53
C VAL A 15 14.95 -17.90 -25.42
N ALA A 16 15.79 -16.93 -25.78
CA ALA A 16 16.57 -16.17 -24.81
C ALA A 16 15.91 -14.86 -24.41
N MET A 17 15.25 -14.18 -25.36
CA MET A 17 14.70 -12.83 -25.14
C MET A 17 13.48 -12.56 -26.04
N GLN A 18 12.63 -11.63 -25.60
CA GLN A 18 11.61 -11.01 -26.43
C GLN A 18 11.89 -9.51 -26.53
N LEU A 19 11.66 -8.94 -27.71
CA LEU A 19 11.86 -7.54 -28.01
C LEU A 19 10.55 -6.98 -28.54
N HIS A 20 10.24 -5.74 -28.19
CA HIS A 20 9.12 -4.99 -28.74
C HIS A 20 9.49 -4.37 -30.08
N ASN A 21 8.52 -4.25 -30.98
CA ASN A 21 8.67 -3.62 -32.29
C ASN A 21 7.36 -2.89 -32.65
N THR A 22 7.18 -2.47 -33.91
CA THR A 22 5.98 -1.75 -34.35
C THR A 22 4.72 -2.60 -34.42
N GLN A 23 4.86 -3.93 -34.58
CA GLN A 23 3.76 -4.89 -34.54
C GLN A 23 3.46 -5.33 -33.09
N ASP A 24 4.51 -5.54 -32.30
CA ASP A 24 4.49 -5.92 -30.89
C ASP A 24 4.90 -4.72 -30.00
N ALA A 25 4.03 -3.72 -29.92
CA ALA A 25 4.33 -2.46 -29.25
C ALA A 25 4.59 -2.63 -27.74
N LEU A 26 5.29 -1.66 -27.15
CA LEU A 26 5.39 -1.53 -25.70
C LEU A 26 4.01 -1.27 -25.08
N PRO A 27 3.73 -1.76 -23.87
CA PRO A 27 2.47 -1.48 -23.18
C PRO A 27 2.27 0.01 -22.89
N TRP A 28 3.35 0.74 -22.66
CA TRP A 28 3.38 2.19 -22.48
C TRP A 28 4.34 2.80 -23.50
N PRO A 29 3.92 2.99 -24.75
CA PRO A 29 4.77 3.63 -25.74
C PRO A 29 5.05 5.07 -25.29
N ALA A 30 6.28 5.54 -25.49
CA ALA A 30 6.59 6.95 -25.35
C ALA A 30 5.77 7.73 -26.39
N ALA A 31 5.20 8.88 -26.01
CA ALA A 31 4.57 9.76 -26.98
C ALA A 31 5.59 10.21 -28.06
N ASP A 32 6.85 10.46 -27.66
CA ASP A 32 7.96 10.84 -28.54
C ASP A 32 9.27 10.14 -28.11
N ALA A 33 9.88 9.32 -28.97
CA ALA A 33 11.13 8.56 -28.71
C ALA A 33 12.39 9.35 -29.18
N PRO A 34 13.60 9.20 -28.58
CA PRO A 34 14.21 7.90 -28.19
C PRO A 34 14.66 7.77 -26.72
N LEU A 35 14.47 8.79 -25.87
CA LEU A 35 14.85 8.80 -24.44
C LEU A 35 13.67 9.17 -23.50
N GLY A 36 12.45 9.29 -24.03
CA GLY A 36 11.28 9.86 -23.36
C GLY A 36 10.39 8.89 -22.56
N GLN A 37 10.92 7.76 -22.07
CA GLN A 37 10.12 6.85 -21.22
C GLN A 37 10.47 7.07 -19.76
N ALA A 38 9.64 7.84 -19.06
CA ALA A 38 9.61 7.85 -17.61
C ALA A 38 8.74 6.71 -17.04
N LEU A 39 7.98 5.98 -17.88
CA LEU A 39 7.24 4.80 -17.44
C LEU A 39 8.03 3.53 -17.72
N SER A 40 8.10 2.65 -16.72
CA SER A 40 8.65 1.31 -16.83
C SER A 40 7.86 0.33 -15.97
N GLY A 41 8.11 -0.97 -16.13
CA GLY A 41 7.50 -1.98 -15.26
C GLY A 41 7.07 -3.25 -16.00
N TRP A 42 6.06 -3.92 -15.44
CA TRP A 42 5.59 -5.23 -15.86
C TRP A 42 4.11 -5.14 -16.25
N HIS A 43 3.75 -5.68 -17.40
CA HIS A 43 2.37 -5.76 -17.86
C HIS A 43 2.11 -7.15 -18.43
N SER A 44 1.11 -7.84 -17.89
CA SER A 44 0.67 -9.14 -18.39
C SER A 44 -0.81 -9.10 -18.73
N GLN A 45 -1.21 -9.88 -19.73
CA GLN A 45 -2.60 -10.13 -20.09
C GLN A 45 -3.05 -11.47 -19.52
N GLY A 46 -4.35 -11.62 -19.25
CA GLY A 46 -4.91 -12.93 -18.92
C GLY A 46 -4.70 -13.92 -20.05
N LEU A 47 -4.58 -15.22 -19.72
CA LEU A 47 -4.36 -16.27 -20.71
C LEU A 47 -5.51 -16.40 -21.72
N GLY A 48 -6.72 -15.97 -21.34
CA GLY A 48 -7.88 -15.88 -22.23
C GLY A 48 -7.94 -14.61 -23.09
N GLY A 49 -6.94 -13.73 -22.97
CA GLY A 49 -6.92 -12.41 -23.58
C GLY A 49 -7.75 -11.36 -22.84
N ASP A 50 -8.36 -11.72 -21.71
CA ASP A 50 -9.15 -10.84 -20.87
C ASP A 50 -8.35 -10.29 -19.67
N GLY A 51 -8.56 -9.01 -19.38
CA GLY A 51 -7.93 -8.34 -18.24
C GLY A 51 -6.41 -8.24 -18.30
N TYR A 52 -5.83 -7.73 -17.22
CA TYR A 52 -4.39 -7.54 -17.09
C TYR A 52 -3.95 -7.50 -15.62
N ASN A 53 -2.66 -7.79 -15.40
CA ASN A 53 -1.95 -7.40 -14.18
C ASN A 53 -0.81 -6.45 -14.55
N GLN A 54 -0.53 -5.52 -13.66
CA GLN A 54 0.35 -4.39 -13.97
C GLN A 54 1.15 -3.96 -12.76
N TRP A 55 2.45 -3.77 -12.94
CA TRP A 55 3.30 -2.98 -12.07
C TRP A 55 3.91 -1.85 -12.90
N VAL A 56 3.70 -0.61 -12.48
CA VAL A 56 4.23 0.59 -13.15
C VAL A 56 5.13 1.34 -12.18
N VAL A 57 6.32 1.69 -12.64
CA VAL A 57 7.21 2.68 -12.06
C VAL A 57 7.19 3.90 -12.98
N ASP A 58 6.95 5.07 -12.40
CA ASP A 58 6.87 6.33 -13.11
C ASP A 58 7.92 7.29 -12.53
N ASP A 59 8.97 7.53 -13.32
CA ASP A 59 10.13 8.34 -12.99
C ASP A 59 10.01 9.78 -13.51
N HIS A 60 8.79 10.28 -13.77
CA HIS A 60 8.61 11.67 -14.17
C HIS A 60 9.14 12.61 -13.08
N PRO A 61 10.03 13.57 -13.42
CA PRO A 61 10.64 14.45 -12.45
C PRO A 61 9.63 15.17 -11.55
N GLY A 62 9.83 15.09 -10.23
CA GLY A 62 8.95 15.71 -9.22
C GLY A 62 7.59 15.03 -9.04
N GLN A 63 7.31 13.95 -9.76
CA GLN A 63 6.00 13.26 -9.76
C GLN A 63 6.16 11.74 -9.73
N LEU A 64 7.17 11.27 -8.99
CA LEU A 64 7.48 9.85 -8.86
C LEU A 64 6.30 9.07 -8.28
N ARG A 65 6.01 7.92 -8.86
CA ARG A 65 4.99 7.00 -8.33
C ARG A 65 5.29 5.54 -8.65
N THR A 66 4.63 4.66 -7.90
CA THR A 66 4.55 3.23 -8.20
C THR A 66 3.10 2.78 -8.11
N ARG A 67 2.68 1.95 -9.06
CA ARG A 67 1.33 1.34 -9.10
C ARG A 67 1.46 -0.17 -9.25
N LEU A 68 0.78 -0.93 -8.39
CA LEU A 68 0.54 -2.35 -8.56
C LEU A 68 -0.97 -2.56 -8.73
N ALA A 69 -1.40 -3.16 -9.84
CA ALA A 69 -2.81 -3.21 -10.22
C ALA A 69 -3.19 -4.56 -10.86
N SER A 70 -4.44 -4.95 -10.62
CA SER A 70 -5.16 -5.98 -11.36
C SER A 70 -6.43 -5.36 -11.94
N SER A 71 -6.74 -5.67 -13.19
CA SER A 71 -7.99 -5.23 -13.81
C SER A 71 -9.21 -5.80 -13.11
N THR A 72 -9.07 -6.96 -12.44
CA THR A 72 -10.15 -7.56 -11.67
C THR A 72 -10.55 -6.66 -10.51
N ALA A 73 -11.80 -6.20 -10.55
CA ALA A 73 -12.36 -5.22 -9.63
C ALA A 73 -11.56 -3.91 -9.52
N ASN A 74 -10.79 -3.54 -10.55
CA ASN A 74 -9.94 -2.35 -10.56
C ASN A 74 -9.10 -2.21 -9.25
N SER A 75 -8.53 -3.33 -8.81
CA SER A 75 -7.85 -3.45 -7.53
C SER A 75 -6.41 -2.97 -7.66
N GLN A 76 -6.01 -1.99 -6.85
CA GLN A 76 -4.70 -1.37 -6.97
C GLN A 76 -4.13 -0.86 -5.64
N LEU A 77 -2.81 -0.94 -5.53
CA LEU A 77 -1.97 -0.23 -4.57
C LEU A 77 -1.19 0.85 -5.33
N ASN A 78 -1.31 2.11 -4.93
CA ASN A 78 -0.58 3.23 -5.51
C ASN A 78 0.23 3.95 -4.42
N LEU A 79 1.46 4.31 -4.74
CA LEU A 79 2.38 5.02 -3.86
C LEU A 79 2.96 6.23 -4.59
N GLY A 80 3.11 7.37 -3.90
CA GLY A 80 3.68 8.60 -4.45
C GLY A 80 2.64 9.51 -5.10
N TYR A 81 2.95 10.06 -6.28
CA TYR A 81 2.09 10.98 -7.03
C TYR A 81 0.97 10.24 -7.76
N VAL A 82 -0.17 10.01 -7.12
CA VAL A 82 -1.26 9.19 -7.66
C VAL A 82 -2.00 9.94 -8.76
N THR A 83 -2.05 9.35 -9.97
CA THR A 83 -2.84 9.84 -11.10
C THR A 83 -3.71 8.73 -11.66
N SER A 84 -4.75 9.10 -12.41
CA SER A 84 -5.51 8.17 -13.24
C SER A 84 -4.57 7.54 -14.29
N HIS A 85 -4.66 6.24 -14.51
CA HIS A 85 -3.82 5.52 -15.46
C HIS A 85 -4.63 4.43 -16.16
N GLY A 86 -4.52 4.37 -17.49
CA GLY A 86 -5.17 3.36 -18.31
C GLY A 86 -4.54 1.97 -18.17
N ALA A 87 -5.11 1.01 -18.89
CA ALA A 87 -4.53 -0.33 -19.01
C ALA A 87 -3.23 -0.32 -19.81
N THR A 88 -3.20 0.50 -20.86
CA THR A 88 -2.10 0.70 -21.79
C THR A 88 -2.01 2.19 -22.16
N GLY A 89 -0.98 2.57 -22.90
CA GLY A 89 -0.75 3.94 -23.32
C GLY A 89 0.15 4.70 -22.33
N GLY A 90 1.05 5.52 -22.85
CA GLY A 90 2.00 6.29 -22.04
C GLY A 90 1.37 7.48 -21.29
N ASP A 91 0.11 7.79 -21.57
CA ASP A 91 -0.53 9.00 -21.07
C ASP A 91 -0.79 8.97 -19.56
N ARG A 92 -0.53 10.11 -18.93
CA ARG A 92 -0.83 10.33 -17.52
C ARG A 92 -2.18 11.01 -17.44
N GLY A 93 -3.14 10.36 -16.78
CA GLY A 93 -4.43 10.94 -16.52
C GLY A 93 -4.37 12.00 -15.41
N SER A 94 -5.55 12.47 -15.01
CA SER A 94 -5.69 13.49 -13.97
C SER A 94 -5.05 13.07 -12.65
N TRP A 95 -4.46 14.04 -11.96
CA TRP A 95 -3.97 13.86 -10.58
C TRP A 95 -5.13 13.55 -9.63
N ARG A 96 -4.89 12.61 -8.70
CA ARG A 96 -5.88 12.14 -7.71
C ARG A 96 -5.42 12.31 -6.26
N GLY A 97 -4.14 12.58 -6.02
CA GLY A 97 -3.59 12.75 -4.68
C GLY A 97 -2.10 12.43 -4.60
N THR A 98 -1.49 12.70 -3.46
CA THR A 98 -0.09 12.32 -3.17
C THR A 98 -0.06 11.57 -1.84
N GLY A 99 0.49 10.35 -1.83
CA GLY A 99 0.52 9.50 -0.64
C GLY A 99 0.47 8.01 -0.98
N ALA A 100 -0.27 7.24 -0.20
CA ALA A 100 -0.54 5.83 -0.45
C ALA A 100 -2.05 5.61 -0.61
N GLU A 101 -2.46 4.85 -1.63
CA GLU A 101 -3.85 4.48 -1.89
C GLU A 101 -3.92 2.95 -2.07
N LEU A 102 -4.76 2.30 -1.27
CA LEU A 102 -5.30 0.98 -1.60
C LEU A 102 -6.76 1.18 -2.03
N ARG A 103 -7.13 0.73 -3.24
CA ARG A 103 -8.52 0.75 -3.69
C ARG A 103 -8.91 -0.53 -4.42
N THR A 104 -10.19 -0.83 -4.40
CA THR A 104 -10.83 -1.91 -5.16
C THR A 104 -12.32 -1.61 -5.25
N ASP A 105 -12.96 -2.06 -6.32
CA ASP A 105 -14.42 -2.02 -6.49
C ASP A 105 -15.09 -3.23 -5.80
N ALA A 106 -14.30 -4.14 -5.22
CA ALA A 106 -14.75 -5.31 -4.47
C ALA A 106 -14.43 -5.17 -2.97
N TRP A 107 -14.41 -6.28 -2.24
CA TRP A 107 -14.12 -6.29 -0.81
C TRP A 107 -12.63 -6.04 -0.53
N ALA A 108 -12.33 -5.11 0.38
CA ALA A 108 -11.02 -4.96 0.99
C ALA A 108 -11.07 -5.50 2.43
N VAL A 109 -10.13 -6.39 2.78
CA VAL A 109 -10.01 -6.95 4.12
C VAL A 109 -8.58 -6.77 4.63
N VAL A 110 -8.42 -6.08 5.75
CA VAL A 110 -7.15 -5.97 6.49
C VAL A 110 -7.26 -6.87 7.73
N ARG A 111 -6.34 -7.84 7.86
CA ARG A 111 -6.30 -8.78 8.99
C ARG A 111 -4.93 -8.73 9.65
N ALA A 112 -4.89 -8.30 10.90
CA ALA A 112 -3.66 -8.20 11.69
C ALA A 112 -3.88 -8.84 13.07
N GLY A 113 -3.48 -10.11 13.22
CA GLY A 113 -3.74 -10.90 14.44
C GLY A 113 -3.00 -10.40 15.68
N ALA A 114 -1.90 -9.66 15.50
CA ALA A 114 -1.12 -9.05 16.58
C ALA A 114 -1.61 -7.63 16.95
N GLY A 115 -2.56 -7.06 16.19
CA GLY A 115 -3.05 -5.69 16.35
C GLY A 115 -2.91 -4.84 15.08
N LEU A 116 -3.67 -3.75 14.99
CA LEU A 116 -3.64 -2.77 13.89
C LEU A 116 -3.51 -1.35 14.45
N LEU A 117 -2.45 -0.64 14.05
CA LEU A 117 -2.32 0.80 14.31
C LEU A 117 -2.76 1.59 13.08
N LEU A 118 -3.89 2.28 13.20
CA LEU A 118 -4.34 3.29 12.24
C LEU A 118 -4.21 4.66 12.90
N SER A 119 -3.34 5.51 12.37
CA SER A 119 -2.96 6.76 13.02
C SER A 119 -2.84 7.91 12.01
N THR A 120 -3.14 9.11 12.47
CA THR A 120 -2.87 10.37 11.76
C THR A 120 -1.69 11.14 12.37
N THR A 121 -1.00 10.54 13.34
CA THR A 121 0.20 11.12 13.96
C THR A 121 1.39 11.01 13.01
N ALA A 122 2.05 12.13 12.74
CA ALA A 122 3.18 12.16 11.84
C ALA A 122 4.42 11.44 12.41
N ARG A 123 5.08 10.65 11.56
CA ARG A 123 6.41 10.05 11.76
C ARG A 123 7.29 10.40 10.57
N ALA A 124 7.89 11.60 10.61
CA ALA A 124 8.71 12.09 9.51
C ALA A 124 9.87 11.11 9.24
N GLN A 125 10.15 10.79 7.98
CA GLN A 125 11.21 9.86 7.59
C GLN A 125 11.11 8.47 8.29
N ALA A 126 9.89 8.05 8.64
CA ALA A 126 9.64 6.80 9.36
C ALA A 126 10.45 6.67 10.68
N THR A 127 10.67 7.79 11.38
CA THR A 127 11.31 7.79 12.71
C THR A 127 10.47 7.01 13.72
N GLY A 128 11.12 6.16 14.52
CA GLY A 128 10.45 5.31 15.52
C GLY A 128 10.28 3.86 15.02
N THR A 129 9.47 3.08 15.74
CA THR A 129 9.12 1.71 15.33
C THR A 129 7.77 1.70 14.60
N LEU A 130 7.45 0.60 13.89
CA LEU A 130 6.19 0.45 13.15
C LEU A 130 4.94 0.60 14.03
N LEU A 131 5.04 0.30 15.33
CA LEU A 131 3.96 0.36 16.31
C LEU A 131 4.15 1.49 17.35
N ASP A 132 4.95 2.52 17.03
CA ASP A 132 5.10 3.66 17.92
C ASP A 132 3.79 4.45 18.05
N ALA A 133 3.04 4.14 19.13
CA ALA A 133 1.74 4.70 19.45
C ALA A 133 1.76 5.54 20.74
N HIS A 134 2.88 6.17 21.07
CA HIS A 134 3.05 6.92 22.33
C HIS A 134 1.93 7.94 22.61
N GLU A 135 1.49 8.70 21.62
CA GLU A 135 0.43 9.71 21.77
C GLU A 135 -0.92 9.07 22.07
N ALA A 136 -1.27 7.98 21.36
CA ALA A 136 -2.52 7.26 21.60
C ALA A 136 -2.52 6.63 23.01
N ARG A 137 -1.39 6.08 23.45
CA ARG A 137 -1.22 5.56 24.81
C ARG A 137 -1.38 6.65 25.86
N GLY A 138 -0.74 7.80 25.67
CA GLY A 138 -0.87 8.94 26.59
C GLY A 138 -2.33 9.41 26.74
N GLN A 139 -3.08 9.45 25.63
CA GLN A 139 -4.51 9.78 25.65
C GLN A 139 -5.34 8.73 26.40
N LEU A 140 -5.06 7.44 26.20
CA LEU A 140 -5.74 6.35 26.91
C LEU A 140 -5.45 6.38 28.41
N THR A 141 -4.20 6.55 28.81
CA THR A 141 -3.83 6.70 30.24
C THR A 141 -4.49 7.93 30.86
N ALA A 142 -4.58 9.06 30.15
CA ALA A 142 -5.26 10.25 30.64
C ALA A 142 -6.78 10.04 30.79
N ALA A 143 -7.40 9.31 29.84
CA ALA A 143 -8.80 8.93 29.90
C ALA A 143 -9.09 8.02 31.09
N GLN A 144 -8.27 6.98 31.31
CA GLN A 144 -8.37 6.08 32.47
C GLN A 144 -8.26 6.85 33.79
N LYS A 145 -7.26 7.74 33.94
CA LYS A 145 -7.13 8.57 35.15
C LYS A 145 -8.33 9.50 35.37
N THR A 146 -8.98 9.94 34.30
CA THR A 146 -10.17 10.79 34.40
C THR A 146 -11.40 9.98 34.79
N ALA A 147 -11.58 8.79 34.19
CA ALA A 147 -12.64 7.86 34.54
C ALA A 147 -12.52 7.40 36.00
N GLN A 148 -11.30 7.14 36.48
CA GLN A 148 -11.05 6.80 37.88
C GLN A 148 -11.48 7.94 38.82
N ARG A 149 -11.04 9.18 38.57
CA ARG A 149 -11.43 10.33 39.40
C ARG A 149 -12.94 10.55 39.44
N LEU A 150 -13.63 10.37 38.30
CA LEU A 150 -15.09 10.46 38.22
C LEU A 150 -15.76 9.33 39.02
N SER A 151 -15.22 8.12 38.95
CA SER A 151 -15.71 6.98 39.72
C SER A 151 -15.54 7.20 41.22
N ASP A 152 -14.39 7.70 41.67
CA ASP A 152 -14.12 8.00 43.08
C ASP A 152 -15.08 9.08 43.59
N ALA A 153 -15.30 10.14 42.80
CA ALA A 153 -16.27 11.19 43.11
C ALA A 153 -17.70 10.64 43.19
N ALA A 154 -18.12 9.80 42.25
CA ALA A 154 -19.44 9.18 42.26
C ALA A 154 -19.63 8.27 43.49
N SER A 155 -18.67 7.40 43.78
CA SER A 155 -18.70 6.53 44.95
C SER A 155 -18.70 7.31 46.26
N SER A 156 -18.02 8.47 46.33
CA SER A 156 -18.10 9.35 47.49
C SER A 156 -19.51 9.89 47.76
N GLN A 157 -20.35 9.95 46.73
CA GLN A 157 -21.76 10.37 46.79
C GLN A 157 -22.72 9.17 46.83
N GLN A 158 -22.22 7.97 47.16
CA GLN A 158 -22.99 6.71 47.16
C GLN A 158 -23.63 6.35 45.81
N ALA A 159 -23.15 6.94 44.72
CA ALA A 159 -23.52 6.56 43.37
C ALA A 159 -22.68 5.35 42.91
N LEU A 160 -23.16 4.67 41.87
CA LEU A 160 -22.47 3.52 41.30
C LEU A 160 -21.12 3.94 40.67
N PRO A 161 -20.07 3.11 40.81
CA PRO A 161 -18.78 3.34 40.16
C PRO A 161 -18.89 3.18 38.63
N LEU A 162 -17.93 3.76 37.91
CA LEU A 162 -17.91 3.65 36.44
C LEU A 162 -17.42 2.27 36.02
N ALA A 163 -18.31 1.46 35.43
CA ALA A 163 -17.97 0.17 34.83
C ALA A 163 -16.91 0.27 33.72
N ALA A 164 -16.76 1.46 33.11
CA ALA A 164 -15.73 1.73 32.10
C ALA A 164 -14.30 1.52 32.63
N ASN A 165 -14.07 1.60 33.94
CA ASN A 165 -12.74 1.40 34.53
C ASN A 165 -12.19 -0.01 34.28
N GLU A 166 -13.06 -1.04 34.30
CA GLU A 166 -12.67 -2.43 34.03
C GLU A 166 -12.22 -2.66 32.58
N ALA A 167 -12.63 -1.78 31.65
CA ALA A 167 -12.29 -1.90 30.24
C ALA A 167 -10.88 -1.38 29.90
N PHE A 168 -10.23 -0.60 30.77
CA PHE A 168 -8.89 -0.04 30.51
C PHE A 168 -7.76 -1.06 30.72
N ASP A 169 -7.86 -1.94 31.71
CA ASP A 169 -6.84 -2.94 32.02
C ASP A 169 -6.41 -3.82 30.83
N PRO A 170 -7.32 -4.40 30.02
CA PRO A 170 -6.90 -5.18 28.85
C PRO A 170 -6.27 -4.32 27.75
N ILE A 171 -6.67 -3.04 27.62
CA ILE A 171 -6.14 -2.12 26.62
C ILE A 171 -4.70 -1.71 26.99
N ASP A 172 -4.45 -1.39 28.25
CA ASP A 172 -3.12 -1.03 28.73
C ASP A 172 -2.13 -2.18 28.53
N LYS A 173 -2.56 -3.42 28.79
CA LYS A 173 -1.78 -4.61 28.49
C LYS A 173 -1.53 -4.74 27.00
N ALA A 174 -2.54 -4.63 26.15
CA ALA A 174 -2.37 -4.80 24.70
C ALA A 174 -1.44 -3.76 24.05
N LEU A 175 -1.26 -2.59 24.68
CA LEU A 175 -0.44 -1.49 24.18
C LEU A 175 0.94 -1.40 24.84
N ASP A 176 1.33 -2.38 25.66
CA ASP A 176 2.65 -2.42 26.27
C ASP A 176 3.73 -2.85 25.25
N PRO A 177 4.67 -1.96 24.89
CA PRO A 177 5.71 -2.26 23.90
C PRO A 177 6.67 -3.38 24.34
N SER A 178 6.78 -3.66 25.64
CA SER A 178 7.62 -4.77 26.14
C SER A 178 7.16 -6.15 25.66
N GLN A 179 5.94 -6.24 25.14
CA GLN A 179 5.35 -7.47 24.60
C GLN A 179 5.81 -7.77 23.17
N TYR A 180 6.43 -6.81 22.49
CA TYR A 180 6.77 -6.90 21.07
C TYR A 180 8.29 -6.88 20.78
N GLY A 181 9.13 -6.86 21.82
CA GLY A 181 10.60 -6.95 21.72
C GLY A 181 11.33 -5.74 22.28
#